data_AF-A0A2N1TJN7-F1
#
_entry.id   AF-A0A2N1TJN7-F1
#
_cell.length_a   1.000
_cell.length_b   1.000
_cell.length_c   1.000
_cell.angle_alpha   90.00
_cell.angle_beta   90.00
_cell.angle_gamma   90.00
#
_symmetry.space_group_name_H-M   'P 1'
#
loop_
_entity.id
_entity.type
_entity.pdbx_description
1 polymer ?
#
loop_
_entity_poly.entity_id
_entity_poly.type
_entity_poly.pdbx_seq_one_letter_code
_entity_poly.pdbx_strand_id
1 'polypeptide(L)' 'MSKQIKFAIGDIVKLKSGGPDMTVKECITKNGSDKIEALKCQWFAGKKLDSGVFSLQSILKVEEE' A
#
# COMPACT_ATOMS: atom_id res chain seq x y z
N MET A 1 11.12 -1.49 18.28
CA MET A 1 11.78 -1.40 16.96
C MET A 1 10.82 -0.70 16.00
N SER A 2 11.01 0.59 15.74
CA SER A 2 10.18 1.35 14.79
C SER A 2 10.59 0.96 13.37
N LYS A 3 10.02 -0.12 12.82
CA LYS A 3 10.26 -0.52 11.42
C LYS A 3 9.74 0.62 10.54
N GLN A 4 10.63 1.47 10.03
CA GLN A 4 10.28 2.45 9.00
C GLN A 4 10.05 1.66 7.71
N ILE A 5 8.81 1.22 7.52
CA ILE A 5 8.43 0.49 6.32
C ILE A 5 8.40 1.51 5.17
N LYS A 6 9.41 1.44 4.31
CA LYS A 6 9.41 2.16 3.03
C LYS A 6 8.54 1.35 2.06
N PHE A 7 7.56 2.02 1.49
CA PHE A 7 6.70 1.46 0.45
C PHE A 7 7.11 2.04 -0.90
N ALA A 8 7.15 1.18 -1.92
CA ALA A 8 7.42 1.54 -3.29
C ALA A 8 6.29 1.02 -4.21
N ILE A 9 6.17 1.63 -5.39
CA ILE A 9 5.27 1.14 -6.45
C ILE A 9 5.69 -0.29 -6.82
N GLY A 10 4.73 -1.19 -6.91
CA GLY A 10 4.95 -2.61 -7.16
C GLY A 10 5.05 -3.47 -5.88
N ASP A 11 5.21 -2.88 -4.70
CA ASP A 11 5.21 -3.65 -3.46
C ASP A 11 3.85 -4.34 -3.24
N ILE A 12 3.92 -5.59 -2.77
CA ILE A 12 2.75 -6.30 -2.27
C ILE A 12 2.50 -5.90 -0.83
N VAL A 13 1.26 -5.50 -0.56
CA VAL A 13 0.83 -4.93 0.71
C VAL A 13 -0.55 -5.44 1.10
N LYS A 14 -0.87 -5.38 2.38
CA LYS A 14 -2.13 -5.87 2.95
C LYS A 14 -2.63 -4.95 4.06
N LEU A 15 -3.93 -4.87 4.26
CA LEU A 15 -4.48 -4.14 5.41
C LEU A 15 -4.18 -4.87 6.72
N LYS A 16 -3.89 -4.10 7.78
CA LYS A 16 -3.71 -4.61 9.15
C LYS A 16 -4.93 -5.34 9.69
N SER A 17 -6.12 -4.94 9.27
CA SER A 17 -7.39 -5.59 9.62
C SER A 17 -7.63 -6.92 8.91
N GLY A 18 -6.72 -7.33 8.02
CA GLY A 18 -6.95 -8.43 7.08
C GLY A 18 -7.58 -7.94 5.77
N GLY A 19 -7.54 -8.80 4.75
CA GLY A 19 -7.98 -8.47 3.39
C GLY A 19 -7.24 -9.28 2.32
N PRO A 20 -7.50 -9.00 1.03
CA PRO A 20 -6.70 -9.54 -0.06
C PRO A 20 -5.30 -8.91 -0.07
N ASP A 21 -4.37 -9.56 -0.74
CA ASP A 21 -3.07 -8.96 -1.05
C ASP A 21 -3.26 -7.96 -2.19
N MET A 22 -2.67 -6.78 -2.02
CA MET A 22 -2.81 -5.65 -2.93
C MET A 22 -1.45 -5.20 -3.41
N THR A 23 -1.39 -4.55 -4.55
CA THR A 23 -0.16 -3.97 -5.08
C THR A 23 -0.21 -2.46 -4.99
N VAL A 24 0.88 -1.83 -4.53
CA VAL A 24 1.02 -0.37 -4.56
C VAL A 24 1.09 0.10 -6.01
N LYS A 25 0.08 0.86 -6.43
CA LYS A 25 -0.01 1.48 -7.76
C LYS A 25 0.64 2.86 -7.80
N GLU A 26 0.45 3.64 -6.73
CA GLU A 26 0.88 5.04 -6.66
C GLU A 26 1.16 5.44 -5.21
N CYS A 27 2.23 6.24 -5.02
CA CYS A 27 2.55 6.85 -3.74
C CYS A 27 2.08 8.30 -3.74
N ILE A 28 1.10 8.62 -2.91
CA ILE A 28 0.54 9.96 -2.81
C ILE A 28 1.37 10.74 -1.80
N THR A 29 2.01 11.82 -2.26
CA THR A 29 2.78 12.74 -1.43
C THR A 29 2.02 14.05 -1.24
N LYS A 30 2.29 14.73 -0.13
CA LYS A 30 1.76 16.08 0.10
C LYS A 30 2.56 17.08 -0.74
N ASN A 31 1.87 18.05 -1.35
CA ASN A 31 2.48 19.08 -2.21
C ASN A 31 3.74 19.68 -1.58
N GLY A 32 4.87 19.56 -2.28
CA GLY A 32 6.16 20.10 -1.87
C GLY A 32 6.92 19.24 -0.84
N SER A 33 6.48 18.01 -0.56
CA SER A 33 7.20 17.08 0.32
C SER A 33 7.53 15.76 -0.37
N ASP A 34 8.69 15.20 -0.04
CA ASP A 34 9.08 13.83 -0.45
C ASP A 34 8.45 12.74 0.44
N LYS A 35 7.58 13.13 1.38
CA LYS A 35 6.97 12.22 2.33
C LYS A 35 5.67 11.67 1.78
N ILE A 36 5.59 10.35 1.68
CA ILE A 36 4.37 9.63 1.33
C ILE A 36 3.35 9.82 2.47
N GLU A 37 2.14 10.23 2.11
CA GLU A 37 1.01 10.40 3.02
C GLU A 37 0.05 9.21 2.94
N ALA A 38 -0.22 8.75 1.72
CA ALA A 38 -1.10 7.63 1.44
C ALA A 38 -0.62 6.82 0.24
N LEU A 39 -1.11 5.60 0.12
CA LEU A 39 -0.82 4.70 -0.99
C LEU A 39 -2.11 4.37 -1.73
N LYS A 40 -2.10 4.55 -3.04
CA LYS A 40 -3.13 3.98 -3.90
C LYS A 40 -2.72 2.55 -4.22
N CYS A 41 -3.55 1.61 -3.80
CA CYS A 41 -3.35 0.19 -4.01
C CYS A 41 -4.37 -0.31 -5.04
N GLN A 42 -4.02 -1.38 -5.76
CA GLN A 42 -4.93 -2.10 -6.64
C GLN A 42 -4.83 -3.60 -6.38
N TRP A 43 -5.93 -4.31 -6.53
CA TRP A 43 -5.99 -5.76 -6.32
C TRP A 43 -7.06 -6.38 -7.21
N PHE A 44 -7.01 -7.70 -7.34
CA PHE A 44 -8.04 -8.45 -8.05
C PHE A 44 -9.06 -9.02 -7.06
N ALA A 45 -10.32 -8.64 -7.22
CA ALA A 45 -11.46 -9.27 -6.56
C ALA A 45 -12.09 -10.26 -7.55
N GLY A 46 -11.51 -11.47 -7.63
CA GLY A 46 -11.83 -12.44 -8.67
C GLY A 46 -11.37 -11.95 -10.04
N LYS A 47 -12.31 -11.70 -10.97
CA LYS A 47 -12.03 -11.21 -12.34
C LYS A 47 -12.06 -9.68 -12.48
N LYS A 48 -12.36 -8.95 -11.40
CA LYS A 48 -12.45 -7.49 -11.42
C LYS A 48 -11.19 -6.89 -10.81
N LEU A 49 -10.61 -5.90 -11.49
CA LEU A 49 -9.58 -5.04 -10.93
C LEU A 49 -10.27 -3.98 -10.07
N ASP A 50 -9.88 -3.91 -8.80
CA ASP A 50 -10.34 -2.93 -7.83
C ASP A 50 -9.17 -2.07 -7.35
N SER A 51 -9.45 -0.90 -6.76
CA SER A 51 -8.42 0.00 -6.24
C SER A 51 -8.94 0.86 -5.10
N GLY A 52 -8.02 1.24 -4.20
CA GLY A 52 -8.34 2.02 -3.01
C GLY A 52 -7.14 2.81 -2.51
N VAL A 53 -7.40 3.92 -1.81
CA VAL A 53 -6.37 4.74 -1.19
C VAL A 53 -6.37 4.48 0.30
N PHE A 54 -5.21 4.15 0.85
CA PHE A 54 -5.05 3.77 2.24
C PHE A 54 -3.88 4.53 2.88
N SER A 55 -3.99 4.82 4.16
CA SER A 55 -2.90 5.45 4.92
C SER A 55 -1.79 4.45 5.20
N LEU A 56 -0.55 4.94 5.32
CA LEU A 56 0.61 4.10 5.64
C LEU A 56 0.45 3.32 6.96
N GLN A 57 -0.33 3.86 7.90
CA GLN A 57 -0.56 3.21 9.19
C GLN A 57 -1.56 2.05 9.11
N SER A 58 -2.40 1.98 8.08
CA SER A 58 -3.39 0.91 7.91
C SER A 58 -2.84 -0.28 7.13
N ILE A 59 -1.65 -0.15 6.54
CA ILE A 59 -1.07 -1.12 5.61
C ILE A 59 0.17 -1.78 6.21
N LEU A 60 0.41 -3.02 5.81
CA LEU A 60 1.63 -3.79 6.06
C LEU A 60 2.22 -4.22 4.72
N LYS A 61 3.55 -4.14 4.61
CA LYS A 61 4.27 -4.74 3.48
C LYS A 61 4.31 -6.25 3.68
N VAL A 62 3.97 -7.00 2.64
CA VAL A 62 4.10 -8.45 2.60
C VAL A 62 5.49 -8.73 2.05
N GLU A 63 6.37 -9.25 2.91
CA GLU A 63 7.67 -9.77 2.48
C GLU A 63 7.42 -11.22 2.05
N GLU A 64 7.62 -11.54 0.77
CA GLU A 64 7.73 -12.93 0.33
C GLU A 64 9.09 -13.45 0.81
N GLU A 65 9.08 -14.57 1.53
CA GLU A 65 10.26 -15.26 2.06
C GLU A 65 10.90 -16.15 0.99
#